data_AF-A0A1X0VAD3-F1
#
_entry.id   AF-A0A1X0VAD3-F1
#
_cell.length_a   1.000
_cell.length_b   1.000
_cell.length_c   1.000
_cell.angle_alpha   90.00
_cell.angle_beta   90.00
_cell.angle_gamma   90.00
#
_symmetry.space_group_name_H-M   'P 1'
#
loop_
_entity.id
_entity.type
_entity.pdbx_description
1 polymer ?
#
loop_
_entity_poly.entity_id
_entity_poly.type
_entity_poly.pdbx_seq_one_letter_code
_entity_poly.pdbx_strand_id
1 'polypeptide(L)' 'MKPELLEKFNASFDIPTPIQSAVWQRLTDGDSIFGLAPTGTGKTLAFVLPVLSRIDTNLKRTQV' A
#
# COMPACT_ATOMS: atom_id res chain seq x y z
N MET A 1 -4.12 6.26 -3.94
CA MET A 1 -2.65 6.12 -3.77
C MET A 1 -1.97 7.35 -4.35
N LYS A 2 -0.93 7.90 -3.71
CA LYS A 2 -0.17 9.01 -4.29
C LYS A 2 0.56 8.57 -5.58
N PRO A 3 0.56 9.38 -6.66
CA PRO A 3 1.11 8.98 -7.97
C PRO A 3 2.59 8.56 -7.92
N GLU A 4 3.41 9.27 -7.15
CA GLU A 4 4.86 9.02 -7.04
C GLU A 4 5.19 7.65 -6.44
N LEU A 5 4.29 7.10 -5.61
CA LEU A 5 4.44 5.76 -5.05
C LEU A 5 4.11 4.68 -6.08
N LEU A 6 3.10 4.92 -6.94
CA LEU A 6 2.77 4.01 -8.03
C LEU A 6 3.86 4.00 -9.11
N GLU A 7 4.42 5.16 -9.43
CA GLU A 7 5.56 5.25 -10.36
C GLU A 7 6.78 4.48 -9.82
N LYS A 8 7.14 4.68 -8.55
CA LYS A 8 8.23 3.93 -7.91
C LYS A 8 7.95 2.43 -7.85
N PHE A 9 6.69 2.03 -7.59
CA PHE A 9 6.28 0.64 -7.62
C PHE A 9 6.51 0.04 -9.02
N ASN A 10 5.96 0.65 -10.07
CA ASN A 10 6.07 0.18 -11.45
C ASN A 10 7.52 0.16 -11.97
N ALA A 11 8.39 1.01 -11.42
CA ALA A 11 9.82 1.00 -11.76
C ALA A 11 10.62 -0.11 -11.05
N SER A 12 10.11 -0.64 -9.93
CA SER A 12 10.84 -1.60 -9.07
C SER A 12 10.22 -3.00 -9.07
N PHE A 13 8.97 -3.13 -9.48
CA PHE A 13 8.18 -4.35 -9.44
C PHE A 13 7.38 -4.50 -10.74
N ASP A 14 7.04 -5.75 -11.08
CA ASP A 14 6.11 -6.04 -12.17
C ASP A 14 4.67 -5.65 -11.79
N ILE A 15 3.69 -6.31 -12.41
CA ILE A 15 2.28 -6.14 -12.07
C ILE A 15 2.00 -6.46 -10.58
N PRO A 16 1.06 -5.73 -9.96
CA PRO A 16 0.68 -5.99 -8.58
C PRO A 16 0.08 -7.39 -8.41
N THR A 17 0.45 -8.05 -7.31
CA THR A 17 -0.08 -9.38 -7.00
C THR A 17 -1.58 -9.30 -6.68
N PRO A 18 -2.32 -10.44 -6.73
CA PRO A 18 -3.76 -10.43 -6.44
C PRO A 18 -4.09 -9.83 -5.07
N ILE A 19 -3.29 -10.14 -4.04
CA ILE A 19 -3.50 -9.59 -2.70
C ILE A 19 -3.22 -8.09 -2.64
N GLN A 20 -2.23 -7.57 -3.38
CA GLN A 20 -1.92 -6.13 -3.45
C GLN A 20 -3.06 -5.35 -4.10
N SER A 21 -3.48 -5.77 -5.28
CA SER A 21 -4.58 -5.13 -6.03
C SER A 21 -5.91 -5.17 -5.28
N ALA A 22 -6.17 -6.26 -4.53
CA ALA A 22 -7.41 -6.43 -3.78
C ALA A 22 -7.56 -5.46 -2.60
N VAL A 23 -6.45 -5.00 -2.01
CA VAL A 23 -6.48 -4.24 -0.75
C VAL A 23 -6.13 -2.77 -0.88
N TRP A 24 -5.38 -2.37 -1.91
CA TRP A 24 -4.81 -1.02 -1.98
C TRP A 24 -5.83 0.10 -1.96
N GLN A 25 -6.96 -0.04 -2.67
CA GLN A 25 -8.01 0.97 -2.67
C GLN A 25 -8.61 1.13 -1.27
N ARG A 26 -9.14 0.04 -0.70
CA ARG A 26 -9.73 -0.02 0.65
C ARG A 26 -8.81 0.56 1.71
N LEU A 27 -7.53 0.14 1.72
CA LEU A 27 -6.55 0.62 2.70
C LEU A 27 -6.17 2.10 2.51
N THR A 28 -6.14 2.58 1.26
CA THR A 28 -5.93 4.01 0.98
C THR A 28 -7.11 4.84 1.50
N ASP A 29 -8.32 4.32 1.36
CA ASP A 29 -9.56 4.95 1.81
C ASP A 29 -9.71 4.94 3.35
N GLY A 30 -8.84 4.19 4.04
CA GLY A 30 -8.80 4.12 5.50
C GLY A 30 -9.60 2.97 6.10
N ASP A 31 -10.10 2.06 5.27
CA ASP A 31 -10.88 0.90 5.72
C ASP A 31 -10.02 -0.07 6.55
N SER A 32 -10.63 -0.64 7.58
CA SER A 32 -10.07 -1.79 8.29
C SER A 32 -10.42 -3.08 7.54
N ILE A 33 -9.40 -3.84 7.14
CA ILE A 33 -9.58 -5.06 6.35
C ILE A 33 -8.80 -6.25 6.92
N PHE A 34 -9.28 -7.45 6.61
CA PHE A 34 -8.55 -8.69 6.85
C PHE A 34 -8.09 -9.28 5.52
N GLY A 35 -6.77 -9.35 5.30
CA GLY A 35 -6.18 -9.91 4.08
C GLY A 35 -5.58 -11.29 4.31
N LEU A 36 -6.11 -12.32 3.64
CA LEU A 36 -5.59 -13.68 3.70
C LEU A 36 -4.90 -14.04 2.37
N ALA A 37 -3.61 -14.35 2.43
CA ALA A 37 -2.87 -14.90 1.29
C ALA A 37 -1.67 -15.73 1.79
N PRO A 38 -1.18 -16.73 1.01
CA PRO A 38 0.03 -17.50 1.35
C PRO A 38 1.28 -16.65 1.56
N THR A 39 2.31 -17.21 2.20
CA THR A 39 3.64 -16.58 2.29
C THR A 39 4.24 -16.40 0.89
N GLY A 40 5.03 -15.34 0.68
CA GLY A 40 5.65 -15.04 -0.62
C GLY A 40 4.75 -14.31 -1.63
N THR A 41 3.49 -14.03 -1.30
CA THR A 41 2.53 -13.35 -2.22
C THR A 41 2.59 -11.83 -2.20
N GLY A 42 3.57 -11.24 -1.51
CA GLY A 42 3.76 -9.79 -1.45
C GLY A 42 2.83 -9.05 -0.48
N LYS A 43 2.29 -9.73 0.55
CA LYS A 43 1.45 -9.13 1.61
C LYS A 43 2.09 -7.89 2.26
N THR A 44 3.40 -7.91 2.52
CA THR A 44 4.11 -6.77 3.11
C THR A 44 3.86 -5.48 2.31
N LEU A 45 4.05 -5.53 0.99
CA LEU A 45 3.83 -4.38 0.12
C LEU A 45 2.34 -4.07 -0.08
N ALA A 46 1.47 -5.09 0.02
CA ALA A 46 0.02 -4.91 0.01
C ALA A 46 -0.46 -3.99 1.15
N PHE A 47 0.13 -4.11 2.34
CA PHE A 47 -0.22 -3.27 3.50
C PHE A 47 0.64 -2.01 3.66
N VAL A 48 1.92 -2.06 3.30
CA VAL A 48 2.84 -0.93 3.51
C VAL A 48 2.60 0.22 2.53
N LEU A 49 2.37 -0.08 1.24
CA LEU A 49 2.26 0.97 0.22
C LEU A 49 1.08 1.94 0.48
N PRO A 50 -0.13 1.47 0.84
CA PRO A 50 -1.24 2.37 1.20
C PRO A 50 -0.96 3.19 2.46
N VAL A 51 -0.28 2.61 3.46
CA VAL A 51 0.12 3.35 4.68
C VAL A 51 1.06 4.49 4.32
N LEU A 52 2.10 4.23 3.53
CA LEU A 52 3.01 5.28 3.03
C LEU A 52 2.26 6.36 2.25
N SER A 53 1.25 5.97 1.46
CA SER A 53 0.40 6.91 0.71
C SER A 53 -0.41 7.84 1.61
N ARG A 54 -0.65 7.51 2.88
CA ARG A 54 -1.41 8.33 3.83
C ARG A 54 -0.53 9.24 4.69
N ILE A 55 0.78 9.02 4.71
CA ILE A 55 1.72 9.87 5.47
C ILE A 55 1.88 11.23 4.79
N ASP A 56 1.62 12.30 5.54
CA ASP A 56 1.96 13.66 5.16
C ASP A 56 3.37 14.02 5.66
N THR A 57 4.31 14.16 4.74
CA THR A 57 5.71 14.45 5.06
C THR A 57 5.95 15.88 5.55
N ASN A 58 4.98 16.78 5.44
CA ASN A 58 5.09 18.16 5.94
C ASN A 58 4.76 18.27 7.43
N LEU A 59 4.06 17.28 7.99
CA LEU A 59 3.68 17.25 9.40
C LEU A 59 4.80 16.65 10.25
N LYS A 60 5.45 17.47 11.07
CA LYS A 60 6.49 17.06 12.03
C LYS A 60 5.91 16.53 13.35
N ARG A 61 4.86 15.71 13.27
CA ARG A 61 4.19 15.08 14.43
C ARG A 61 3.78 13.65 14.08
N THR A 62 3.54 12.83 15.10
CA THR A 62 2.98 11.49 14.92
C THR A 62 1.63 11.56 14.19
N GLN A 63 1.46 10.67 13.22
CA GLN A 63 0.22 10.51 12.45
C GLN A 63 -0.38 9.15 12.80
N VAL A 64 -1.61 9.16 13.30
CA VAL A 64 -2.37 7.98 13.72
C VAL A 64 -3.61 7.81 12.86
#